data_AF-A0A1F5PXG8-F1
#
_entry.id   AF-A0A1F5PXG8-F1
#
_cell.length_a   1.000
_cell.length_b   1.000
_cell.length_c   1.000
_cell.angle_alpha   90.00
_cell.angle_beta   90.00
_cell.angle_gamma   90.00
#
_symmetry.space_group_name_H-M   'P 1'
#
loop_
_entity.id
_entity.type
_entity.pdbx_description
1 polymer ?
#
loop_
_entity_poly.entity_id
_entity_poly.type
_entity_poly.pdbx_seq_one_letter_code
_entity_poly.pdbx_strand_id
1 'polypeptide(L)' 'MTPAFQPTNLISSIVSLIFYLIMAGFVLYSLIALYALLRYGRSKILAIVVSLVYLTITAGLYVAAVNNLSNIKF' A
#
# COMPACT_ATOMS: atom_id res chain seq x y z
N MET A 1 -8.97 -16.81 -25.07
CA MET A 1 -8.73 -15.35 -25.03
C MET A 1 -7.28 -15.15 -24.63
N THR A 2 -6.41 -14.90 -25.60
CA THR A 2 -5.00 -14.60 -25.34
C THR A 2 -4.92 -13.19 -24.74
N PRO A 3 -4.22 -12.98 -23.61
CA PRO A 3 -4.05 -11.62 -23.09
C PRO A 3 -3.28 -10.80 -24.13
N ALA A 4 -3.93 -9.77 -24.66
CA ALA A 4 -3.30 -8.84 -25.57
C ALA A 4 -2.11 -8.21 -24.84
N PHE A 5 -0.89 -8.45 -25.34
CA PHE A 5 0.31 -7.82 -24.83
C PHE A 5 0.19 -6.32 -25.07
N GLN A 6 -0.24 -5.57 -24.05
CA GLN A 6 -0.25 -4.12 -24.13
C GLN A 6 1.20 -3.63 -24.06
N PRO A 7 1.64 -2.74 -24.96
CA PRO A 7 2.98 -2.18 -24.89
C PRO A 7 3.11 -1.43 -23.56
N THR A 8 3.91 -1.99 -22.65
CA THR A 8 4.19 -1.37 -21.36
C THR A 8 5.04 -0.13 -21.61
N ASN A 9 4.41 1.04 -21.51
CA ASN A 9 5.14 2.31 -21.56
C ASN A 9 6.20 2.30 -20.45
N LEU A 10 7.45 2.67 -20.76
CA LEU A 10 8.57 2.71 -19.79
C LEU A 10 8.18 3.45 -18.51
N ILE A 11 7.39 4.51 -18.63
CA ILE A 11 6.85 5.29 -17.51
C ILE A 11 5.97 4.43 -16.59
N SER A 12 5.08 3.60 -17.16
CA SER A 12 4.20 2.72 -16.36
C SER A 12 4.99 1.65 -15.60
N SER A 13 6.07 1.14 -16.19
CA SER A 13 6.98 0.19 -15.53
C SER A 13 7.70 0.84 -14.35
N ILE A 14 8.19 2.08 -14.54
CA ILE A 14 8.88 2.83 -13.48
C ILE A 14 7.92 3.16 -12.32
N VAL A 15 6.71 3.62 -12.62
CA VAL A 15 5.69 3.91 -11.60
C VAL A 15 5.32 2.65 -10.83
N SER A 16 5.15 1.53 -11.53
CA SER A 16 4.86 0.23 -10.89
C SER A 16 6.01 -0.22 -9.98
N LEU A 17 7.25 -0.06 -10.42
CA LEU A 17 8.43 -0.39 -9.62
C LEU A 17 8.49 0.43 -8.33
N ILE A 18 8.26 1.75 -8.43
CA ILE A 18 8.22 2.64 -7.25
C ILE A 18 7.10 2.22 -6.30
N PHE A 19 5.92 1.93 -6.82
CA PHE A 19 4.80 1.45 -6.01
C PHE A 19 5.15 0.17 -5.24
N TYR A 20 5.75 -0.83 -5.92
CA TYR A 20 6.16 -2.07 -5.27
C TYR A 20 7.27 -1.87 -4.23
N LEU A 21 8.20 -0.95 -4.46
CA LEU A 21 9.23 -0.60 -3.46
C LEU A 21 8.62 0.06 -2.22
N ILE A 22 7.67 0.97 -2.39
CA ILE A 22 6.94 1.60 -1.28
C ILE A 22 6.14 0.54 -0.51
N MET A 23 5.47 -0.37 -1.22
CA MET A 23 4.75 -1.48 -0.61
C MET A 23 5.68 -2.39 0.20
N ALA A 24 6.83 -2.76 -0.35
CA ALA A 24 7.82 -3.59 0.35
C ALA A 24 8.33 -2.90 1.62
N GLY A 25 8.66 -1.61 1.54
CA GLY A 25 9.04 -0.80 2.70
C GLY A 25 7.94 -0.74 3.75
N PHE A 26 6.69 -0.62 3.32
CA PHE A 26 5.54 -0.61 4.22
C PHE A 26 5.35 -1.95 4.95
N VAL A 27 5.46 -3.09 4.27
CA VAL A 27 5.35 -4.41 4.90
C VAL A 27 6.42 -4.59 5.98
N LEU A 28 7.66 -4.22 5.68
CA LEU A 28 8.76 -4.28 6.65
C LEU A 28 8.48 -3.36 7.86
N TYR A 29 8.02 -2.13 7.62
CA TYR A 29 7.65 -1.20 8.69
C TYR A 29 6.52 -1.76 9.56
N SER A 30 5.48 -2.33 8.94
CA SER A 30 4.34 -2.94 9.64
C SER A 30 4.77 -4.10 10.52
N LEU A 31 5.66 -4.98 10.03
CA LEU A 31 6.23 -6.08 10.81
C LEU A 31 7.04 -5.59 12.01
N ILE A 32 7.87 -4.57 11.83
CA ILE A 32 8.64 -3.96 12.92
C ILE A 32 7.68 -3.36 13.95
N ALA A 33 6.64 -2.66 13.51
CA ALA A 33 5.66 -2.06 14.39
C ALA A 33 4.85 -3.11 15.17
N LEU A 34 4.44 -4.20 14.51
CA LEU A 34 3.81 -5.37 15.13
C LEU A 34 4.73 -6.03 16.17
N TYR A 35 6.00 -6.26 15.82
CA TYR A 35 7.00 -6.79 16.75
C TYR A 35 7.17 -5.86 17.96
N ALA A 36 7.27 -4.55 17.73
CA ALA A 36 7.38 -3.57 18.80
C ALA A 36 6.11 -3.52 19.65
N LEU A 37 4.91 -3.70 19.08
CA LEU A 37 3.66 -3.75 19.83
C LEU A 37 3.57 -5.02 20.69
N LEU A 38 3.99 -6.17 20.15
CA LEU A 38 3.99 -7.44 20.88
C LEU A 38 5.07 -7.45 21.98
N ARG A 39 6.23 -6.84 21.73
CA ARG A 39 7.37 -6.79 22.67
C ARG A 39 7.21 -5.69 23.73
N TYR A 40 6.67 -4.52 23.36
CA TYR A 40 6.65 -3.29 24.17
C TYR A 40 5.25 -2.69 24.35
N GLY A 41 4.20 -3.46 24.09
CA GLY A 41 2.78 -3.05 23.95
C GLY A 41 2.10 -2.30 25.09
N ARG A 42 2.81 -1.92 26.17
CA ARG A 42 2.29 -0.94 27.13
C ARG A 42 2.40 0.50 26.64
N SER A 43 3.17 0.78 25.59
CA SER A 43 3.39 2.16 25.13
C SER A 43 2.26 2.65 24.21
N LYS A 44 1.38 3.50 24.75
CA LYS A 44 0.24 4.13 24.05
C LYS A 44 0.64 4.87 22.76
N ILE A 45 1.88 5.38 22.71
CA ILE A 45 2.41 6.11 21.55
C ILE A 45 2.57 5.20 20.33
N LEU A 46 2.99 3.95 20.53
CA LEU A 46 3.19 3.01 19.42
C LEU A 46 1.86 2.62 18.76
N ALA A 47 0.80 2.47 19.55
CA ALA A 47 -0.55 2.21 19.04
C ALA A 47 -1.06 3.37 18.17
N ILE A 48 -0.82 4.63 18.58
CA ILE A 48 -1.24 5.83 17.83
C ILE A 48 -0.52 5.91 16.48
N VAL A 49 0.79 5.63 16.47
CA VAL A 49 1.59 5.66 15.22
C VAL A 49 1.12 4.56 14.26
N VAL A 50 0.88 3.34 14.74
CA VAL A 50 0.34 2.24 13.91
C VAL A 50 -1.03 2.59 13.35
N SER A 51 -1.90 3.18 14.18
CA SER A 51 -3.25 3.62 13.76
C SER A 51 -3.19 4.66 12.64
N LEU A 52 -2.30 5.66 12.77
CA LEU A 52 -2.10 6.71 11.78
C LEU A 52 -1.63 6.13 10.44
N VAL A 53 -0.66 5.22 10.46
CA VAL A 53 -0.15 4.58 9.24
C VAL A 53 -1.23 3.74 8.56
N TYR A 54 -2.04 3.01 9.35
CA TYR A 54 -3.14 2.23 8.82
C TYR A 54 -4.21 3.11 8.15
N LEU A 55 -4.50 4.28 8.74
CA LEU A 55 -5.41 5.28 8.17
C LEU A 55 -4.92 5.80 6.81
N THR A 56 -3.64 6.17 6.72
CA THR A 56 -3.04 6.68 5.46
C THR A 56 -3.16 5.66 4.33
N ILE A 57 -2.98 4.39 4.65
CA ILE A 57 -3.01 3.30 3.66
C ILE A 57 -4.43 2.96 3.25
N THR A 58 -5.36 2.95 4.21
CA THR A 58 -6.78 2.74 3.91
C THR A 58 -7.30 3.86 3.00
N ALA A 59 -6.86 5.11 3.22
CA ALA A 59 -7.16 6.23 2.33
C ALA A 59 -6.55 6.04 0.93
N GLY A 60 -5.29 5.60 0.84
CA GLY A 60 -4.63 5.31 -0.45
C GLY A 60 -5.32 4.19 -1.23
N LEU A 61 -5.66 3.09 -0.56
CA LEU A 61 -6.40 1.97 -1.14
C LEU A 61 -7.81 2.40 -1.58
N TYR A 62 -8.48 3.26 -0.81
CA TYR A 62 -9.78 3.81 -1.19
C TYR A 62 -9.70 4.63 -2.47
N VAL A 63 -8.72 5.54 -2.60
CA VAL A 63 -8.51 6.31 -3.81
C VAL A 63 -8.19 5.41 -5.01
N ALA A 64 -7.34 4.39 -4.82
CA ALA A 64 -7.04 3.42 -5.85
C ALA A 64 -8.28 2.61 -6.26
N ALA A 65 -9.11 2.20 -5.30
CA ALA A 65 -10.36 1.48 -5.56
C ALA A 65 -11.35 2.36 -6.33
N VAL A 66 -11.55 3.63 -5.93
CA VAL A 66 -12.42 4.58 -6.62
C VAL A 66 -11.95 4.82 -8.07
N ASN A 67 -10.65 4.99 -8.30
CA ASN A 67 -10.10 5.17 -9.64
C ASN A 67 -10.20 3.92 -10.52
N ASN A 68 -10.18 2.72 -9.94
CA ASN A 68 -10.41 1.48 -10.68
C ASN A 68 -11.90 1.29 -10.97
N LEU A 69 -12.77 1.57 -10.01
CA LEU A 69 -14.22 1.44 -10.17
C LEU A 69 -14.76 2.41 -11.23
N SER A 70 -14.24 3.64 -11.29
CA SER A 70 -14.62 4.63 -12.32
C SER A 70 -14.14 4.26 -13.74
N ASN A 71 -13.15 3.36 -13.86
CA ASN A 71 -12.70 2.81 -15.14
C ASN A 71 -13.53 1.58 -15.58
N ILE A 72 -14.36 1.01 -14.71
CA ILE A 72 -15.33 -0.02 -15.08
C ILE A 72 -16.55 0.69 -15.68
N LYS A 73 -16.55 0.87 -17.01
CA LYS A 73 -17.75 1.27 -17.76
C LYS A 73 -18.60 0.03 -18.02
N PHE A 74 -19.84 0.05 -17.56
CA PHE A 74 -20.88 -0.89 -17.99
C PHE A 74 -21.30 -0.59 -19.44
#